data_AF-A0A660TRY9-F1
#
_entry.id   AF-A0A660TRY9-F1
#
_cell.length_a   1.000
_cell.length_b   1.000
_cell.length_c   1.000
_cell.angle_alpha   90.00
_cell.angle_beta   90.00
_cell.angle_gamma   90.00
#
_symmetry.space_group_name_H-M   'P 1'
#
loop_
_entity.id
_entity.type
_entity.pdbx_description
1 polymer ?
#
loop_
_entity_poly.entity_id
_entity_poly.type
_entity_poly.pdbx_seq_one_letter_code
_entity_poly.pdbx_strand_id
1 'polypeptide(L)'
;MEGYLTNISEEVQNHLKQLASSVELPEGEDALDVLAKGWLEKEKLFMSKMEEENLEEVDTYSADEKQGGLILTYSGSLLRIGPMGEDGRNVEYYSIGLRTDVPEKAEKSGSVLEKNITIGEPMNFSVGPITKSSPVYKIAVVKEEMGPEKEEELLSEVTQILSDGFTEINKTILH
;
A
#
# COMPACT_ATOMS: atom_id res chain seq x y z
N MET A 1 17.12 -15.64 -19.32
CA MET A 1 16.10 -14.63 -19.02
C MET A 1 16.04 -14.60 -17.51
N GLU A 2 16.53 -13.54 -16.88
CA GLU A 2 16.40 -13.41 -15.42
C GLU A 2 14.91 -13.14 -15.14
N GLY A 3 14.32 -13.93 -14.24
CA GLY A 3 12.92 -13.80 -13.87
C GLY A 3 12.67 -12.51 -13.08
N TYR A 4 11.43 -12.02 -13.06
CA TYR A 4 11.02 -10.83 -12.31
C TYR A 4 11.29 -10.95 -10.81
N LEU A 5 11.34 -12.18 -10.29
CA LEU A 5 11.60 -12.48 -8.88
C LEU A 5 12.94 -11.91 -8.37
N THR A 6 13.97 -11.83 -9.22
CA THR A 6 15.28 -11.29 -8.82
C THR A 6 15.31 -9.77 -8.69
N ASN A 7 14.25 -9.08 -9.15
CA ASN A 7 14.15 -7.61 -9.14
C ASN A 7 13.42 -7.07 -7.90
N ILE A 8 12.98 -7.95 -6.99
CA ILE A 8 12.23 -7.59 -5.78
C ILE A 8 12.96 -8.07 -4.54
N SER A 9 12.76 -7.38 -3.41
CA SER A 9 13.46 -7.71 -2.16
C SER A 9 13.07 -9.09 -1.61
N GLU A 10 13.92 -9.67 -0.76
CA GLU A 10 13.68 -11.01 -0.17
C GLU A 10 12.36 -11.07 0.61
N GLU A 11 11.95 -9.99 1.26
CA GLU A 11 10.69 -9.90 1.99
C GLU A 11 9.48 -10.00 1.05
N VAL A 12 9.53 -9.30 -0.08
CA VAL A 12 8.49 -9.43 -1.13
C VAL A 12 8.49 -10.86 -1.67
N GLN A 13 9.65 -11.41 -2.02
CA GLN A 13 9.75 -12.78 -2.54
C GLN A 13 9.15 -13.80 -1.56
N ASN A 14 9.43 -13.65 -0.27
CA ASN A 14 8.90 -14.54 0.76
C ASN A 14 7.37 -14.41 0.90
N HIS A 15 6.84 -13.20 0.78
CA HIS A 15 5.38 -13.00 0.75
C HIS A 15 4.75 -13.64 -0.49
N LEU A 16 5.32 -13.42 -1.68
CA LEU A 16 4.80 -13.99 -2.93
C LEU A 16 4.86 -15.53 -2.94
N LYS A 17 5.88 -16.14 -2.32
CA LYS A 17 5.96 -17.59 -2.13
C LYS A 17 4.80 -18.16 -1.32
N GLN A 18 4.32 -17.42 -0.33
CA GLN A 18 3.15 -17.83 0.44
C GLN A 18 1.89 -17.75 -0.40
N LEU A 19 1.75 -16.69 -1.22
CA LEU A 19 0.60 -16.50 -2.10
C LEU A 19 0.56 -17.49 -3.26
N ALA A 20 1.70 -17.84 -3.86
CA ALA A 20 1.78 -18.74 -5.02
C ALA A 20 1.11 -20.09 -4.78
N SER A 21 1.05 -20.56 -3.53
CA SER A 21 0.35 -21.80 -3.16
C SER A 21 -1.18 -21.73 -3.33
N SER A 22 -1.74 -20.53 -3.43
CA SER A 22 -3.18 -20.25 -3.53
C SER A 22 -3.61 -19.77 -4.93
N VAL A 23 -2.65 -19.60 -5.85
CA VAL A 23 -2.91 -19.11 -7.21
C VAL A 23 -2.98 -20.31 -8.15
N GLU A 24 -4.11 -20.44 -8.85
CA GLU A 24 -4.23 -21.35 -9.98
C GLU A 24 -3.78 -20.61 -11.24
N LEU A 25 -2.83 -21.17 -11.99
CA LEU A 25 -2.33 -20.59 -13.23
C LEU A 25 -2.47 -21.55 -14.42
N PRO A 26 -2.49 -21.02 -15.66
CA PRO A 26 -2.39 -21.83 -16.87
C PRO A 26 -1.14 -22.72 -16.90
N GLU A 27 -1.22 -23.86 -17.60
CA GLU A 27 -0.07 -24.75 -17.77
C GLU A 27 1.12 -24.04 -18.41
N GLY A 28 2.29 -24.13 -17.75
CA GLY A 28 3.56 -23.60 -18.24
C GLY A 28 3.95 -22.23 -17.69
N GLU A 29 3.10 -21.57 -16.90
CA GLU A 29 3.43 -20.33 -16.20
C GLU A 29 4.06 -20.60 -14.82
N ASP A 30 5.03 -19.77 -14.44
CA ASP A 30 5.60 -19.79 -13.09
C ASP A 30 4.86 -18.76 -12.22
N ALA A 31 4.07 -19.25 -11.26
CA ALA A 31 3.28 -18.41 -10.36
C ALA A 31 4.09 -17.36 -9.63
N LEU A 32 5.34 -17.65 -9.26
CA LEU A 32 6.19 -16.68 -8.60
C LEU A 32 6.60 -15.55 -9.54
N ASP A 33 6.89 -15.87 -10.80
CA ASP A 33 7.32 -14.90 -11.79
C ASP A 33 6.18 -13.96 -12.21
N VAL A 34 4.97 -14.51 -12.40
CA VAL A 34 3.77 -13.72 -12.72
C VAL A 34 3.40 -12.81 -11.54
N LEU A 35 3.40 -13.33 -10.30
CA LEU A 35 3.15 -12.53 -9.11
C LEU A 35 4.21 -11.44 -8.91
N ALA A 36 5.49 -11.75 -9.15
CA ALA A 36 6.58 -10.78 -9.04
C ALA A 36 6.42 -9.65 -10.06
N LYS A 37 6.04 -9.97 -11.30
CA LYS A 37 5.71 -8.98 -12.33
C LYS A 37 4.59 -8.06 -11.87
N GLY A 38 3.50 -8.60 -11.33
CA GLY A 38 2.39 -7.79 -10.82
C GLY A 38 2.77 -6.88 -9.68
N TRP A 39 3.56 -7.38 -8.75
CA TRP A 39 4.04 -6.57 -7.65
C TRP A 39 4.91 -5.41 -8.15
N LEU A 40 5.82 -5.65 -9.11
CA LEU A 40 6.64 -4.61 -9.73
C LEU A 40 5.79 -3.58 -10.49
N GLU A 41 4.73 -4.00 -11.16
CA GLU A 41 3.81 -3.09 -11.84
C GLU A 41 3.06 -2.19 -10.84
N LYS A 42 2.63 -2.74 -9.69
CA LYS A 42 2.02 -1.95 -8.60
C LYS A 42 3.00 -0.96 -8.01
N GLU A 43 4.23 -1.39 -7.71
CA GLU A 43 5.28 -0.52 -7.22
C GLU A 43 5.53 0.62 -8.21
N LYS A 44 5.70 0.29 -9.50
CA LYS A 44 5.92 1.29 -10.54
C LYS A 44 4.78 2.30 -10.62
N LEU A 45 3.53 1.84 -10.57
CA LEU A 45 2.36 2.72 -10.57
C LEU A 45 2.33 3.62 -9.34
N PHE A 46 2.63 3.07 -8.16
CA PHE A 46 2.75 3.83 -6.92
C PHE A 46 3.79 4.96 -7.08
N MET A 47 5.01 4.61 -7.47
CA MET A 47 6.10 5.56 -7.66
C MET A 47 5.77 6.65 -8.68
N SER A 48 5.18 6.29 -9.83
CA SER A 48 4.74 7.26 -10.85
C SER A 48 3.76 8.27 -10.26
N LYS A 49 2.78 7.80 -9.46
CA LYS A 49 1.82 8.70 -8.81
C LYS A 49 2.45 9.57 -7.74
N MET A 50 3.44 9.08 -7.00
CA MET A 50 4.12 9.93 -6.01
C MET A 50 4.88 11.06 -6.71
N GLU A 51 5.52 10.77 -7.85
CA GLU A 51 6.24 11.78 -8.65
C GLU A 51 5.27 12.78 -9.30
N GLU A 52 4.19 12.32 -9.92
CA GLU A 52 3.17 13.17 -10.56
C GLU A 52 2.57 14.20 -9.59
N GLU A 53 2.36 13.80 -8.35
CA GLU A 53 1.68 14.59 -7.32
C GLU A 53 2.65 15.26 -6.32
N ASN A 54 3.96 15.18 -6.59
CA ASN A 54 5.03 15.76 -5.76
C ASN A 54 5.00 15.29 -4.29
N LEU A 55 4.68 14.02 -4.05
CA LEU A 55 4.77 13.40 -2.74
C LEU A 55 6.22 13.00 -2.43
N GLU A 56 6.66 13.21 -1.19
CA GLU A 56 8.03 12.90 -0.78
C GLU A 56 8.11 11.51 -0.17
N GLU A 57 9.03 10.68 -0.69
CA GLU A 57 9.34 9.38 -0.08
C GLU A 57 10.17 9.56 1.19
N VAL A 58 9.76 8.93 2.29
CA VAL A 58 10.43 9.01 3.60
C VAL A 58 10.65 7.62 4.20
N ASP A 59 11.68 7.46 5.01
CA ASP A 59 11.95 6.18 5.70
C ASP A 59 11.07 5.96 6.93
N THR A 60 10.53 7.05 7.49
CA THR A 60 9.71 7.03 8.71
C THR A 60 8.68 8.14 8.67
N TYR A 61 7.48 7.83 9.14
CA TYR A 61 6.38 8.77 9.35
C TYR A 61 6.01 8.82 10.83
N SER A 62 6.06 10.03 11.38
CA SER A 62 5.76 10.27 12.79
C SER A 62 4.28 10.06 13.08
N ALA A 63 3.94 9.42 14.20
CA ALA A 63 2.54 9.31 14.64
C ALA A 63 1.90 10.71 14.83
N ASP A 64 2.71 11.68 15.23
CA ASP A 64 2.33 13.08 15.46
C ASP A 64 2.46 13.97 14.20
N GLU A 65 2.77 13.39 13.03
CA GLU A 65 2.90 14.15 11.78
C GLU A 65 1.59 14.90 11.46
N LYS A 66 1.62 16.14 10.98
CA LYS A 66 0.34 16.83 10.70
C LYS A 66 -0.22 16.43 9.35
N GLN A 67 0.66 16.28 8.38
CA GLN A 67 0.34 15.87 7.03
C GLN A 67 -0.03 14.39 6.99
N GLY A 68 -0.87 14.03 6.03
CA GLY A 68 -1.18 12.69 5.62
C GLY A 68 -0.12 12.09 4.70
N GLY A 69 -0.39 10.87 4.26
CA GLY A 69 0.50 10.12 3.40
C GLY A 69 -0.11 8.82 2.90
N LEU A 70 0.63 8.18 2.00
CA LEU A 70 0.31 6.90 1.39
C LEU A 70 1.37 5.88 1.77
N ILE A 71 0.92 4.66 2.04
CA ILE A 71 1.80 3.56 2.43
C ILE A 71 1.55 2.37 1.52
N LEU A 72 2.62 1.90 0.89
CA LEU A 72 2.66 0.61 0.22
C LEU A 72 3.31 -0.41 1.17
N THR A 73 2.69 -1.57 1.31
CA THR A 73 3.22 -2.67 2.13
C THR A 73 3.90 -3.74 1.27
N TYR A 74 4.73 -4.59 1.88
CA TYR A 74 5.34 -5.72 1.15
C TYR A 74 4.30 -6.67 0.54
N SER A 75 3.09 -6.73 1.11
CA SER A 75 1.99 -7.50 0.54
C SER A 75 1.27 -6.84 -0.63
N GLY A 76 1.72 -5.66 -1.07
CA GLY A 76 1.05 -4.91 -2.12
C GLY A 76 -0.29 -4.31 -1.70
N SER A 77 -0.56 -4.22 -0.39
CA SER A 77 -1.70 -3.48 0.15
C SER A 77 -1.36 -2.00 0.23
N LEU A 78 -2.36 -1.15 -0.04
CA LEU A 78 -2.27 0.30 0.02
C LEU A 78 -3.00 0.82 1.27
N LEU A 79 -2.38 1.77 1.97
CA LEU A 79 -3.04 2.52 3.04
C LEU A 79 -2.97 4.01 2.74
N ARG A 80 -4.09 4.70 2.99
CA ARG A 80 -4.15 6.16 3.07
C ARG A 80 -4.20 6.57 4.53
N ILE A 81 -3.33 7.50 4.91
CA ILE A 81 -3.38 8.20 6.19
C ILE A 81 -3.74 9.64 5.89
N GLY A 82 -4.92 10.10 6.28
CA GLY A 82 -5.31 11.50 6.14
C GLY A 82 -4.51 12.43 7.06
N PRO A 83 -4.57 13.76 6.82
CA PRO A 83 -4.00 14.74 7.73
C PRO A 83 -4.62 14.64 9.12
N MET A 84 -3.90 15.16 10.12
CA MET A 84 -4.37 15.18 11.50
C MET A 84 -5.57 16.12 11.64
N GLY A 85 -6.75 15.56 11.91
CA GLY A 85 -7.97 16.29 12.23
C GLY A 85 -8.24 16.39 13.74
N GLU A 86 -9.34 17.05 14.13
CA GLU A 86 -9.71 17.24 15.54
C GLU A 86 -10.01 15.91 16.26
N ASP A 87 -10.65 14.97 15.56
CA ASP A 87 -11.03 13.66 16.10
C ASP A 87 -10.00 12.55 15.81
N GLY A 88 -8.84 12.90 15.24
CA GLY A 88 -7.82 11.97 14.74
C GLY A 88 -7.82 11.91 13.21
N ARG A 89 -7.38 10.79 12.64
CA ARG A 89 -7.18 10.66 11.19
C ARG A 89 -8.26 9.83 10.51
N ASN A 90 -8.58 10.19 9.27
CA ASN A 90 -9.24 9.26 8.37
C ASN A 90 -8.20 8.31 7.79
N VAL A 91 -8.40 7.01 7.97
CA VAL A 91 -7.51 5.99 7.43
C VAL A 91 -8.29 5.04 6.57
N GLU A 92 -7.76 4.75 5.39
CA GLU A 92 -8.30 3.75 4.48
C GLU A 92 -7.26 2.67 4.24
N TYR A 93 -7.72 1.43 4.15
CA TYR A 93 -6.93 0.25 3.88
C TYR A 93 -7.53 -0.46 2.67
N TYR A 94 -6.67 -0.85 1.73
CA TYR A 94 -7.02 -1.61 0.55
C TYR A 94 -6.18 -2.89 0.50
N SER A 95 -6.84 -4.03 0.66
CA SER A 95 -6.24 -5.35 0.45
C SER A 95 -6.26 -5.66 -1.03
N ILE A 96 -5.20 -5.28 -1.74
CA ILE A 96 -5.19 -5.39 -3.20
C ILE A 96 -4.51 -6.69 -3.64
N GLY A 97 -5.26 -7.78 -3.54
CA GLY A 97 -5.04 -9.00 -4.33
C GLY A 97 -4.74 -10.26 -3.53
N LEU A 98 -5.75 -11.12 -3.38
CA LEU A 98 -5.70 -12.55 -3.03
C LEU A 98 -6.04 -12.94 -1.60
N ARG A 99 -5.96 -12.02 -0.65
CA ARG A 99 -6.35 -12.34 0.73
C ARG A 99 -7.87 -12.30 0.88
N THR A 100 -8.47 -13.47 1.12
CA THR A 100 -9.90 -13.61 1.43
C THR A 100 -10.21 -13.43 2.92
N ASP A 101 -9.18 -13.31 3.76
CA ASP A 101 -9.29 -13.24 5.22
C ASP A 101 -9.31 -11.81 5.78
N VAL A 102 -9.16 -10.80 4.91
CA VAL A 102 -9.31 -9.37 5.22
C VAL A 102 -10.24 -8.72 4.22
N PRO A 103 -10.97 -7.66 4.59
CA PRO A 103 -11.81 -6.93 3.65
C PRO A 103 -10.96 -6.33 2.52
N GLU A 104 -11.51 -6.32 1.30
CA GLU A 104 -10.87 -5.68 0.13
C GLU A 104 -10.63 -4.20 0.37
N LYS A 105 -11.56 -3.53 1.05
CA LYS A 105 -11.46 -2.15 1.51
C LYS A 105 -11.99 -2.03 2.93
N ALA A 106 -11.31 -1.27 3.77
CA ALA A 106 -11.79 -0.85 5.10
C ALA A 106 -11.41 0.59 5.38
N GLU A 107 -12.28 1.33 6.07
CA GLU A 107 -12.06 2.73 6.40
C GLU A 107 -12.45 3.04 7.85
N LYS A 108 -11.75 4.00 8.46
CA LYS A 108 -12.03 4.42 9.83
C LYS A 108 -11.60 5.88 10.05
N SER A 109 -12.57 6.71 10.43
CA SER A 109 -12.32 8.03 11.01
C SER A 109 -11.90 7.94 12.47
N GLY A 110 -11.13 8.93 12.91
CA GLY A 110 -10.56 9.00 14.25
C GLY A 110 -9.57 7.88 14.56
N SER A 111 -8.85 7.46 13.54
CA SER A 111 -7.80 6.46 13.66
C SER A 111 -6.58 7.01 14.39
N VAL A 112 -5.94 6.14 15.18
CA VAL A 112 -4.80 6.44 16.05
C VAL A 112 -3.72 5.39 15.84
N LEU A 113 -2.56 5.85 15.37
CA LEU A 113 -1.34 5.05 15.25
C LEU A 113 -0.78 4.77 16.65
N GLU A 114 -0.38 3.53 16.92
CA GLU A 114 0.26 3.19 18.22
C GLU A 114 1.70 3.71 18.31
N LYS A 115 2.37 3.83 17.16
CA LYS A 115 3.76 4.24 17.04
C LYS A 115 4.02 4.82 15.65
N ASN A 116 5.22 5.38 15.48
CA ASN A 116 5.72 5.79 14.18
C ASN A 116 5.68 4.64 13.17
N ILE A 117 5.43 4.98 11.92
CA ILE A 117 5.47 4.04 10.80
C ILE A 117 6.89 4.05 10.26
N THR A 118 7.50 2.88 10.11
CA THR A 118 8.87 2.73 9.60
C THR A 118 8.91 1.61 8.57
N ILE A 119 9.66 1.80 7.49
CA ILE A 119 9.90 0.77 6.47
C ILE A 119 10.45 -0.51 7.14
N GLY A 120 9.98 -1.68 6.69
CA GLY A 120 10.34 -2.97 7.26
C GLY A 120 9.49 -3.40 8.47
N GLU A 121 8.70 -2.50 9.06
CA GLU A 121 7.87 -2.80 10.23
C GLU A 121 6.37 -2.77 9.92
N PRO A 122 5.56 -3.64 10.57
CA PRO A 122 4.11 -3.51 10.54
C PRO A 122 3.60 -2.21 11.17
N MET A 123 2.61 -1.60 10.55
CA MET A 123 1.80 -0.55 11.17
C MET A 123 0.85 -1.17 12.19
N ASN A 124 0.66 -0.49 13.32
CA ASN A 124 -0.28 -0.91 14.36
C ASN A 124 -1.18 0.27 14.72
N PHE A 125 -2.47 -0.01 14.84
CA PHE A 125 -3.48 0.97 15.18
C PHE A 125 -4.15 0.57 16.50
N SER A 126 -4.22 1.52 17.44
CA SER A 126 -5.04 1.37 18.64
C SER A 126 -6.52 1.59 18.30
N VAL A 127 -6.78 2.45 17.30
CA VAL A 127 -8.06 2.64 16.63
C VAL A 127 -7.77 2.75 15.14
N GLY A 128 -8.39 1.93 14.29
CA GLY A 128 -8.12 1.94 12.86
C GLY A 128 -9.01 0.99 12.06
N PRO A 129 -8.92 1.00 10.72
CA PRO A 129 -9.70 0.09 9.87
C PRO A 129 -9.19 -1.36 9.96
N ILE A 130 -7.95 -1.53 10.39
CA ILE A 130 -7.29 -2.79 10.73
C ILE A 130 -6.49 -2.60 12.01
N THR A 131 -6.23 -3.68 12.75
CA THR A 131 -5.36 -3.62 13.94
C THR A 131 -3.88 -3.61 13.57
N LYS A 132 -3.50 -4.37 12.53
CA LYS A 132 -2.11 -4.53 12.10
C LYS A 132 -2.00 -4.77 10.60
N SER A 133 -1.06 -4.09 9.95
CA SER A 133 -0.74 -4.30 8.53
C SER A 133 0.36 -5.36 8.33
N SER A 134 0.60 -5.74 7.07
CA SER A 134 1.90 -6.29 6.67
C SER A 134 3.01 -5.25 6.88
N PRO A 135 4.30 -5.65 6.91
CA PRO A 135 5.37 -4.67 7.04
C PRO A 135 5.35 -3.64 5.90
N VAL A 136 5.76 -2.42 6.23
CA VAL A 136 5.76 -1.29 5.30
C VAL A 136 6.90 -1.41 4.31
N TYR A 137 6.59 -1.17 3.03
CA TYR A 137 7.56 -1.18 1.95
C TYR A 137 8.00 0.25 1.58
N LYS A 138 7.03 1.15 1.35
CA LYS A 138 7.27 2.55 1.00
C LYS A 138 6.29 3.47 1.72
N ILE A 139 6.74 4.68 2.02
CA ILE A 139 5.95 5.74 2.65
C ILE A 139 6.12 6.99 1.80
N ALA A 140 5.02 7.61 1.41
CA ALA A 140 4.99 8.87 0.69
C ALA A 140 4.15 9.88 1.46
N VAL A 141 4.64 11.10 1.61
CA VAL A 141 4.05 12.14 2.48
C VAL A 141 3.81 13.41 1.69
N VAL A 142 2.69 14.08 1.96
CA VAL A 142 2.42 15.42 1.42
C VAL A 142 3.33 16.41 2.14
N LYS A 143 4.19 17.11 1.39
CA LYS A 143 5.13 18.10 1.97
C LYS A 143 4.83 19.52 1.60
N GLU A 144 4.07 19.73 0.53
CA GLU A 144 3.55 21.04 0.19
C GLU A 144 2.57 21.50 1.26
N GLU A 145 2.75 22.73 1.75
CA GLU A 145 1.80 23.32 2.69
C GLU A 145 0.48 23.59 1.98
N MET A 146 -0.52 22.76 2.28
CA MET A 146 -1.89 22.94 1.83
C MET A 146 -2.87 22.80 3.00
N GLY A 147 -4.12 23.21 2.78
CA GLY A 147 -5.16 23.07 3.79
C GLY A 147 -5.56 21.59 3.98
N PRO A 148 -5.92 21.14 5.19
CA PRO A 148 -6.27 19.74 5.45
C PRO A 148 -7.36 19.17 4.54
N GLU A 149 -8.34 19.98 4.15
CA GLU A 149 -9.38 19.56 3.20
C GLU A 149 -8.81 19.25 1.81
N LYS A 150 -7.94 20.12 1.29
CA LYS A 150 -7.27 19.91 -0.01
C LYS A 150 -6.33 18.71 0.03
N GLU A 151 -5.65 18.54 1.16
CA GLU A 151 -4.77 17.40 1.37
C GLU A 151 -5.53 16.07 1.39
N GLU A 152 -6.68 16.03 2.08
CA GLU A 152 -7.57 14.87 2.08
C GLU A 152 -8.12 14.60 0.68
N GLU A 153 -8.52 15.63 -0.07
CA GLU A 153 -8.98 15.51 -1.46
C GLU A 153 -7.88 14.91 -2.36
N LEU A 154 -6.66 15.48 -2.33
CA LEU A 154 -5.51 14.97 -3.08
C LEU A 154 -5.23 13.51 -2.75
N LEU A 155 -5.06 13.19 -1.46
CA LEU A 155 -4.75 11.82 -1.04
C LEU A 155 -5.86 10.85 -1.42
N SER A 156 -7.13 11.27 -1.37
CA SER A 156 -8.27 10.46 -1.77
C SER A 156 -8.29 10.17 -3.26
N GLU A 157 -8.04 11.18 -4.10
CA GLU A 157 -7.96 11.02 -5.55
C GLU A 157 -6.83 10.07 -5.96
N VAL A 158 -5.63 10.28 -5.40
CA VAL A 158 -4.48 9.42 -5.67
C VAL A 158 -4.73 7.99 -5.20
N THR A 159 -5.33 7.82 -4.01
CA THR A 159 -5.68 6.50 -3.48
C THR A 159 -6.65 5.77 -4.39
N GLN A 160 -7.68 6.45 -4.90
CA GLN A 160 -8.65 5.86 -5.82
C GLN A 160 -7.95 5.35 -7.09
N ILE A 161 -7.14 6.19 -7.73
CA ILE A 161 -6.42 5.82 -8.97
C ILE A 161 -5.49 4.62 -8.73
N LEU A 162 -4.76 4.62 -7.62
CA LEU A 162 -3.88 3.50 -7.24
C LEU A 162 -4.67 2.21 -6.98
N SER A 163 -5.78 2.31 -6.25
CA SER A 163 -6.61 1.15 -5.91
C SER A 163 -7.22 0.49 -7.15
N ASP A 164 -7.69 1.30 -8.11
CA ASP A 164 -8.23 0.83 -9.39
C ASP A 164 -7.13 0.19 -10.24
N GLY A 165 -5.97 0.87 -10.35
CA GLY A 165 -4.84 0.36 -11.12
C GLY A 165 -4.29 -0.96 -10.57
N PHE A 166 -4.14 -1.08 -9.25
CA PHE A 166 -3.68 -2.33 -8.64
C PHE A 166 -4.70 -3.46 -8.80
N THR A 167 -6.00 -3.14 -8.78
CA THR A 167 -7.07 -4.11 -9.05
C THR A 167 -6.97 -4.63 -10.47
N GLU A 168 -6.72 -3.76 -11.45
CA GLU A 168 -6.55 -4.15 -12.85
C GLU A 168 -5.30 -5.01 -13.09
N ILE A 169 -4.18 -4.65 -12.45
CA ILE A 169 -2.95 -5.48 -12.47
C ILE A 169 -3.24 -6.89 -11.94
N ASN A 170 -3.96 -7.00 -10.82
CA ASN A 170 -4.31 -8.31 -10.27
C ASN A 170 -5.22 -9.12 -11.19
N LYS A 171 -6.24 -8.50 -11.80
CA LYS A 171 -7.10 -9.19 -12.77
C LYS A 171 -6.31 -9.76 -13.92
N THR A 172 -5.33 -9.00 -14.43
CA THR A 172 -4.45 -9.41 -15.52
C THR A 172 -3.62 -10.65 -15.19
N ILE A 173 -3.32 -10.88 -13.91
CA ILE A 173 -2.45 -11.95 -13.40
C ILE A 173 -3.24 -13.20 -12.99
N LEU A 174 -4.47 -13.01 -12.49
CA LEU A 174 -5.28 -14.05 -11.86
C LEU A 174 -6.42 -14.54 -12.77
N HIS A 175 -6.25 -14.40 -14.08
CA HIS A 175 -7.26 -14.74 -15.10
C HIS A 175 -7.66 -16.21 -15.11
#